data_AF-A8DVK0-F1
#
_entry.id   AF-A8DVK0-F1
#
_cell.length_a   1.000
_cell.length_b   1.000
_cell.length_c   1.000
_cell.angle_alpha   90.00
_cell.angle_beta   90.00
_cell.angle_gamma   90.00
#
_symmetry.space_group_name_H-M   'P 1'
#
loop_
_entity.id
_entity.type
_entity.pdbx_description
1 polymer ?
#
loop_
_entity_poly.entity_id
_entity_poly.type
_entity_poly.pdbx_seq_one_letter_code
_entity_poly.pdbx_strand_id
1 'polypeptide(L)'
;MQLFLVFSLAVQAAYGIQPYGSKTPYNHGNLSEVETPPGCKPVHINMLARHGERYPSSDDLKAFAAFLQKLNVLHNTTGPYIYKALTLPWTLPASYKSKLSSELSVAGERQHYGIARRYHARYPSVFSKQYWNADYEFVSTATLRTVQSGNSFAYGLFEGRGPVGRK
;
A
#
# COMPACT_ATOMS: atom_id res chain seq x y z
N MET A 1 21.64 -20.74 0.39
CA MET A 1 20.64 -20.36 -0.63
C MET A 1 19.36 -21.22 -0.56
N GLN A 2 19.46 -22.55 -0.40
CA GLN A 2 18.30 -23.44 -0.21
C GLN A 2 17.48 -23.13 1.06
N LEU A 3 18.11 -22.78 2.19
CA LEU A 3 17.41 -22.52 3.46
C LEU A 3 16.49 -21.28 3.40
N PHE A 4 16.91 -20.22 2.68
CA PHE A 4 16.11 -19.00 2.47
C PHE A 4 14.89 -19.27 1.58
N LEU A 5 15.05 -20.11 0.55
CA LEU A 5 13.95 -20.46 -0.35
C LEU A 5 12.85 -21.25 0.37
N VAL A 6 13.24 -22.18 1.25
CA VAL A 6 12.31 -23.00 2.05
C VAL A 6 11.53 -22.12 3.05
N PHE A 7 12.19 -21.15 3.68
CA PHE A 7 11.53 -20.23 4.61
C PHE A 7 10.51 -19.31 3.92
N SER A 8 10.84 -18.76 2.74
CA SER A 8 9.91 -17.94 1.96
C SER A 8 8.68 -18.73 1.46
N LEU A 9 8.85 -20.00 1.10
CA LEU A 9 7.74 -20.87 0.67
C LEU A 9 6.80 -21.24 1.83
N ALA A 10 7.34 -21.48 3.04
CA ALA A 10 6.54 -21.80 4.22
C ALA A 10 5.64 -20.62 4.66
N VAL A 11 6.15 -19.39 4.62
CA VAL A 11 5.37 -18.17 4.93
C VAL A 11 4.29 -17.92 3.88
N GLN A 12 4.60 -18.16 2.59
CA GLN A 12 3.64 -18.00 1.50
C GLN A 12 2.49 -19.00 1.60
N ALA A 13 2.76 -20.24 2.00
CA ALA A 13 1.73 -21.26 2.23
C ALA A 13 0.84 -20.95 3.45
N ALA A 14 1.38 -20.33 4.50
CA ALA A 14 0.63 -20.04 5.72
C ALA A 14 -0.22 -18.76 5.64
N TYR A 15 0.23 -17.74 4.92
CA TYR A 15 -0.40 -16.40 4.95
C TYR A 15 -0.90 -15.90 3.60
N GLY A 16 -0.62 -16.59 2.49
CA GLY A 16 -0.95 -16.13 1.14
C GLY A 16 -0.24 -14.82 0.74
N ILE A 17 0.72 -14.36 1.55
CA ILE A 17 1.51 -13.14 1.32
C ILE A 17 2.95 -13.59 1.13
N GLN A 18 3.54 -13.18 0.02
CA GLN A 18 4.98 -13.36 -0.21
C GLN A 18 5.72 -12.23 0.52
N PRO A 19 6.57 -12.52 1.51
CA PRO A 19 7.22 -11.48 2.30
C PRO A 19 8.31 -10.79 1.47
N TYR A 20 8.04 -9.55 1.05
CA TYR A 20 8.98 -8.70 0.29
C TYR A 20 9.65 -7.66 1.19
N GLY A 21 9.81 -7.97 2.49
CA GLY A 21 10.31 -7.04 3.49
C GLY A 21 9.48 -5.76 3.53
N SER A 22 10.14 -4.60 3.46
CA SER A 22 9.48 -3.29 3.48
C SER A 22 8.65 -2.95 2.23
N LYS A 23 8.61 -3.85 1.24
CA LYS A 23 7.79 -3.75 0.01
C LYS A 23 6.57 -4.66 0.02
N THR A 24 6.37 -5.42 1.09
CA THR A 24 5.17 -6.24 1.27
C THR A 24 3.94 -5.32 1.28
N PRO A 25 2.94 -5.54 0.40
CA PRO A 25 1.72 -4.76 0.41
C PRO A 25 1.01 -4.87 1.76
N TYR A 26 0.37 -3.78 2.19
CA TYR A 26 -0.41 -3.78 3.43
C TYR A 26 -1.56 -4.78 3.32
N ASN A 27 -1.66 -5.69 4.30
CA ASN A 27 -2.79 -6.59 4.49
C ASN A 27 -3.30 -6.41 5.91
N HIS A 28 -4.60 -6.16 6.07
CA HIS A 28 -5.21 -5.96 7.38
C HIS A 28 -5.51 -7.27 8.12
N GLY A 29 -5.42 -8.44 7.47
CA GLY A 29 -5.74 -9.73 8.06
C GLY A 29 -7.15 -9.78 8.64
N ASN A 30 -7.33 -10.62 9.67
CA ASN A 30 -8.55 -10.66 10.47
C ASN A 30 -8.49 -9.60 11.58
N LEU A 31 -9.44 -8.67 11.58
CA LEU A 31 -9.49 -7.55 12.52
C LEU A 31 -10.34 -7.83 13.78
N SER A 32 -10.89 -9.04 13.92
CA SER A 32 -11.70 -9.44 15.08
C SER A 32 -10.87 -9.67 16.35
N GLU A 33 -9.53 -9.73 16.25
CA GLU A 33 -8.65 -10.09 17.37
C GLU A 33 -8.41 -8.94 18.37
N VAL A 34 -8.80 -7.72 18.03
CA VAL A 34 -8.70 -6.58 18.95
C VAL A 34 -10.11 -6.29 19.47
N GLU A 35 -10.36 -6.52 20.76
CA GLU A 35 -11.63 -6.17 21.41
C GLU A 35 -11.47 -4.93 22.29
N THR A 36 -12.54 -4.16 22.45
CA THR A 36 -12.58 -3.06 23.40
C THR A 36 -12.79 -3.64 24.80
N PRO A 37 -11.98 -3.29 25.81
CA PRO A 37 -12.19 -3.77 27.17
C PRO A 37 -13.60 -3.46 27.70
N PRO A 38 -14.22 -4.36 28.49
CA PRO A 38 -15.55 -4.15 29.04
C PRO A 38 -15.65 -2.84 29.83
N GLY A 39 -16.69 -2.04 29.57
CA GLY A 39 -16.91 -0.75 30.23
C GLY A 39 -16.04 0.40 29.72
N CYS A 40 -15.11 0.15 28.77
CA CYS A 40 -14.30 1.19 28.17
C CYS A 40 -14.89 1.68 26.84
N LYS A 41 -14.67 2.97 26.54
CA LYS A 41 -14.92 3.55 25.22
C LYS A 41 -13.68 4.30 24.73
N PRO A 42 -13.37 4.23 23.43
CA PRO A 42 -12.28 5.01 22.86
C PRO A 42 -12.66 6.50 22.91
N VAL A 43 -11.74 7.32 23.42
CA VAL A 43 -11.91 8.78 23.53
C VAL A 43 -10.95 9.56 22.63
N HIS A 44 -9.84 8.94 22.22
CA HIS A 44 -8.80 9.55 21.39
C HIS A 44 -8.07 8.49 20.58
N ILE A 45 -7.60 8.84 19.38
CA ILE A 45 -6.80 7.97 18.52
C ILE A 45 -5.57 8.76 18.04
N ASN A 46 -4.39 8.24 18.34
CA ASN A 46 -3.13 8.68 17.73
C ASN A 46 -2.68 7.62 16.73
N MET A 47 -2.35 8.03 15.51
CA MET A 47 -1.90 7.13 14.47
C MET A 47 -0.65 7.67 13.79
N LEU A 48 0.40 6.85 13.77
CA LEU A 48 1.56 7.06 12.91
C LEU A 48 1.51 6.05 11.77
N ALA A 49 1.37 6.54 10.55
CA ALA A 49 1.28 5.69 9.36
C ALA A 49 2.40 6.02 8.37
N ARG A 50 3.03 4.98 7.81
CA ARG A 50 3.89 5.12 6.64
C ARG A 50 3.03 5.49 5.43
N HIS A 51 3.65 6.13 4.43
CA HIS A 51 3.03 6.25 3.10
C HIS A 51 2.57 4.88 2.58
N GLY A 52 1.51 4.88 1.77
CA GLY A 52 1.01 3.66 1.13
C GLY A 52 1.98 3.11 0.07
N GLU A 53 1.55 2.08 -0.63
CA GLU A 53 2.30 1.55 -1.77
C GLU A 53 2.68 2.63 -2.78
N ARG A 54 3.91 2.57 -3.26
CA ARG A 54 4.48 3.52 -4.22
C ARG A 54 5.07 2.80 -5.42
N TYR A 55 5.20 3.52 -6.53
CA TYR A 55 6.01 3.05 -7.64
C TYR A 55 7.49 2.97 -7.24
N PRO A 56 8.30 2.12 -7.92
CA PRO A 56 9.74 2.07 -7.70
C PRO A 56 10.40 3.43 -7.95
N SER A 57 11.58 3.62 -7.36
CA SER A 57 12.37 4.82 -7.65
C SER A 57 12.99 4.75 -9.05
N SER A 58 13.47 5.89 -9.54
CA SER A 58 14.13 5.96 -10.84
C SER A 58 15.37 5.07 -10.90
N ASP A 59 16.07 4.91 -9.78
CA ASP A 59 17.24 4.03 -9.70
C ASP A 59 16.85 2.56 -9.66
N ASP A 60 15.77 2.20 -8.95
CA ASP A 60 15.18 0.86 -9.03
C ASP A 60 14.79 0.54 -10.48
N LEU A 61 14.15 1.47 -11.20
CA LEU A 61 13.73 1.29 -12.59
C LEU A 61 14.92 1.11 -13.53
N LYS A 62 16.02 1.86 -13.34
CA LYS A 62 17.26 1.65 -14.09
C LYS A 62 17.84 0.26 -13.83
N ALA A 63 17.89 -0.16 -12.57
CA ALA A 63 18.37 -1.48 -12.20
C ALA A 63 17.51 -2.60 -12.82
N PHE A 64 16.18 -2.43 -12.79
CA PHE A 64 15.25 -3.36 -13.42
C PHE A 64 15.44 -3.41 -14.94
N ALA A 65 15.58 -2.27 -15.61
CA ALA A 65 15.81 -2.22 -17.05
C ALA A 65 17.13 -2.91 -17.45
N ALA A 66 18.22 -2.66 -16.72
CA ALA A 66 19.51 -3.30 -16.98
C ALA A 66 19.45 -4.82 -16.75
N PHE A 67 18.74 -5.26 -15.71
CA PHE A 67 18.52 -6.69 -15.45
C PHE A 67 17.70 -7.35 -16.56
N LEU A 68 16.57 -6.73 -16.95
CA LEU A 68 15.71 -7.24 -18.01
C LEU A 68 16.40 -7.27 -19.37
N GLN A 69 17.27 -6.31 -19.68
CA GLN A 69 18.07 -6.34 -20.90
C GLN A 69 18.92 -7.62 -20.97
N LYS A 70 19.65 -7.95 -19.88
CA LYS A 70 20.46 -9.17 -19.82
C LYS A 70 19.60 -10.43 -19.91
N LEU A 71 18.49 -10.46 -19.16
CA LEU A 71 17.58 -11.60 -19.13
C LEU A 71 16.93 -11.86 -20.50
N ASN A 72 16.52 -10.80 -21.19
CA ASN A 72 15.91 -10.91 -22.52
C ASN A 72 16.92 -11.36 -23.58
N VAL A 73 18.18 -10.90 -23.51
CA VAL A 73 19.24 -11.38 -24.43
C VAL A 73 19.44 -12.90 -24.29
N LEU A 74 19.47 -13.42 -23.06
CA LEU A 74 19.66 -14.85 -22.80
C LEU A 74 18.53 -15.71 -23.39
N HIS A 75 17.29 -15.25 -23.29
CA HIS A 75 16.12 -16.01 -23.76
C HIS A 75 15.71 -15.69 -25.20
N ASN A 76 16.29 -14.67 -25.83
CA ASN A 76 16.08 -14.42 -27.27
C ASN A 76 16.79 -15.48 -28.13
N THR A 77 17.89 -16.07 -27.64
CA THR A 77 18.66 -17.09 -28.37
C THR A 77 18.15 -18.52 -28.17
N THR A 78 17.45 -18.79 -27.07
CA THR A 78 17.00 -20.15 -26.70
C THR A 78 15.50 -20.38 -26.92
N GLY A 79 14.76 -19.37 -27.36
CA GLY A 79 13.29 -19.37 -27.40
C GLY A 79 12.64 -18.89 -26.09
N PRO A 80 11.34 -18.57 -26.11
CA PRO A 80 10.66 -17.93 -24.99
C PRO A 80 10.60 -18.85 -23.76
N TYR A 81 11.05 -18.33 -22.61
CA TYR A 81 10.91 -19.03 -21.34
C TYR A 81 9.56 -18.72 -20.72
N ILE A 82 8.79 -19.77 -20.41
CA ILE A 82 7.46 -19.66 -19.82
C ILE A 82 7.47 -20.31 -18.44
N TYR A 83 7.13 -19.53 -17.41
CA TYR A 83 6.93 -20.04 -16.06
C TYR A 83 5.67 -19.43 -15.47
N LYS A 84 4.64 -20.27 -15.28
CA LYS A 84 3.30 -19.83 -14.87
C LYS A 84 2.80 -18.70 -15.82
N ALA A 85 2.48 -17.54 -15.27
CA ALA A 85 2.02 -16.37 -16.03
C ALA A 85 3.16 -15.47 -16.55
N LEU A 86 4.42 -15.84 -16.33
CA LEU A 86 5.58 -15.09 -16.81
C LEU A 86 6.07 -15.68 -18.13
N THR A 87 6.14 -14.84 -19.16
CA THR A 87 6.79 -15.15 -20.44
C THR A 87 7.97 -14.20 -20.64
N LEU A 88 9.15 -14.75 -20.90
CA LEU A 88 10.34 -14.02 -21.32
C LEU A 88 10.52 -14.16 -22.84
N PRO A 89 10.96 -13.10 -23.55
CA PRO A 89 11.38 -11.81 -23.03
C PRO A 89 10.22 -10.97 -22.47
N TRP A 90 10.49 -10.22 -21.40
CA TRP A 90 9.49 -9.40 -20.70
C TRP A 90 9.91 -7.93 -20.65
N THR A 91 8.94 -7.03 -20.57
CA THR A 91 9.18 -5.59 -20.47
C THR A 91 8.43 -4.98 -19.30
N LEU A 92 9.00 -3.91 -18.72
CA LEU A 92 8.33 -3.18 -17.64
C LEU A 92 6.96 -2.67 -18.09
N PRO A 93 5.92 -2.76 -17.23
CA PRO A 93 4.60 -2.22 -17.54
C PRO A 93 4.66 -0.73 -17.86
N ALA A 94 3.77 -0.26 -18.73
CA ALA A 94 3.73 1.17 -19.11
C ALA A 94 3.54 2.10 -17.90
N SER A 95 2.82 1.66 -16.86
CA SER A 95 2.64 2.41 -15.62
C SER A 95 3.95 2.73 -14.91
N TYR A 96 4.99 1.90 -15.08
CA TYR A 96 6.32 2.08 -14.50
C TYR A 96 7.22 3.01 -15.33
N LYS A 97 6.84 3.29 -16.59
CA LYS A 97 7.59 4.15 -17.52
C LYS A 97 7.23 5.63 -17.39
N SER A 98 6.32 5.98 -16.48
CA SER A 98 5.78 7.33 -16.31
C SER A 98 6.57 8.17 -15.29
N LYS A 99 6.25 9.48 -15.19
CA LYS A 99 6.81 10.44 -14.20
C LYS A 99 6.51 10.08 -12.73
N LEU A 100 5.89 8.94 -12.45
CA LEU A 100 5.44 8.51 -11.14
C LEU A 100 6.53 7.87 -10.27
N SER A 101 7.82 8.07 -10.60
CA SER A 101 8.93 7.52 -9.81
C SER A 101 8.81 7.91 -8.34
N SER A 102 8.80 6.91 -7.46
CA SER A 102 8.60 7.08 -6.02
C SER A 102 7.26 7.71 -5.58
N GLU A 103 6.36 8.01 -6.49
CA GLU A 103 5.03 8.53 -6.20
C GLU A 103 4.12 7.44 -5.64
N LEU A 104 3.09 7.87 -4.90
CA LEU A 104 2.07 6.95 -4.39
C LEU A 104 1.37 6.26 -5.58
N SER A 105 1.14 4.96 -5.45
CA SER A 105 0.36 4.22 -6.45
C SER A 105 -1.12 4.33 -6.14
N VAL A 106 -1.98 4.05 -7.13
CA VAL A 106 -3.44 3.93 -6.93
C VAL A 106 -3.76 2.88 -5.85
N ALA A 107 -2.95 1.82 -5.76
CA ALA A 107 -3.10 0.83 -4.68
C ALA A 107 -2.76 1.45 -3.31
N GLY A 108 -1.73 2.30 -3.22
CA GLY A 108 -1.39 3.05 -2.02
C GLY A 108 -2.47 4.03 -1.56
N GLU A 109 -3.11 4.73 -2.49
CA GLU A 109 -4.29 5.57 -2.20
C GLU A 109 -5.43 4.74 -1.61
N ARG A 110 -5.78 3.63 -2.28
CA ARG A 110 -6.84 2.71 -1.83
C ARG A 110 -6.53 2.08 -0.48
N GLN A 111 -5.25 1.81 -0.19
CA GLN A 111 -4.82 1.31 1.12
C GLN A 111 -5.20 2.31 2.21
N HIS A 112 -4.79 3.58 2.10
CA HIS A 112 -5.09 4.61 3.09
C HIS A 112 -6.57 4.93 3.20
N TYR A 113 -7.27 5.02 2.06
CA TYR A 113 -8.74 5.12 2.04
C TYR A 113 -9.40 3.96 2.80
N GLY A 114 -8.98 2.72 2.53
CA GLY A 114 -9.53 1.53 3.19
C GLY A 114 -9.21 1.49 4.69
N ILE A 115 -8.00 1.90 5.11
CA ILE A 115 -7.64 2.02 6.53
C ILE A 115 -8.60 3.01 7.20
N ALA A 116 -8.79 4.19 6.62
CA ALA A 116 -9.69 5.20 7.15
C ALA A 116 -11.14 4.71 7.31
N ARG A 117 -11.69 4.06 6.28
CA ARG A 117 -13.05 3.50 6.34
C ARG A 117 -13.21 2.50 7.49
N ARG A 118 -12.21 1.66 7.72
CA ARG A 118 -12.22 0.69 8.84
C ARG A 118 -12.09 1.38 10.20
N TYR A 119 -11.24 2.40 10.32
CA TYR A 119 -11.12 3.19 11.56
C TYR A 119 -12.43 3.89 11.90
N HIS A 120 -13.09 4.51 10.91
CA HIS A 120 -14.39 5.13 11.12
C HIS A 120 -15.44 4.10 11.57
N ALA A 121 -15.51 2.94 10.91
CA ALA A 121 -16.47 1.90 11.26
C ALA A 121 -16.23 1.32 12.67
N ARG A 122 -14.97 1.19 13.07
CA ARG A 122 -14.56 0.61 14.35
C ARG A 122 -14.68 1.57 15.53
N TYR A 123 -14.48 2.87 15.30
CA TYR A 123 -14.46 3.88 16.34
C TYR A 123 -15.45 5.03 16.07
N PRO A 124 -16.75 4.73 15.89
CA PRO A 124 -17.75 5.74 15.51
C PRO A 124 -17.91 6.84 16.56
N SER A 125 -17.68 6.56 17.84
CA SER A 125 -17.75 7.57 18.91
C SER A 125 -16.65 8.64 18.77
N VAL A 126 -15.46 8.25 18.31
CA VAL A 126 -14.32 9.15 18.09
C VAL A 126 -14.55 10.01 16.85
N PHE A 127 -15.12 9.44 15.78
CA PHE A 127 -15.37 10.13 14.52
C PHE A 127 -16.81 10.63 14.37
N SER A 128 -17.41 11.10 15.48
CA SER A 128 -18.82 11.48 15.53
C SER A 128 -19.11 12.89 14.98
N LYS A 129 -18.10 13.75 14.87
CA LYS A 129 -18.22 15.13 14.38
C LYS A 129 -17.90 15.22 12.89
N GLN A 130 -18.46 16.23 12.21
CA GLN A 130 -17.99 16.65 10.88
C GLN A 130 -16.53 17.10 10.94
N TYR A 131 -15.82 17.04 9.81
CA TYR A 131 -14.43 17.46 9.77
C TYR A 131 -14.29 18.94 10.17
N TRP A 132 -13.47 19.17 11.20
CA TRP A 132 -12.96 20.47 11.58
C TRP A 132 -11.53 20.30 12.07
N ASN A 133 -10.64 21.22 11.70
CA ASN A 133 -9.22 21.10 12.02
C ASN A 133 -8.92 21.18 13.53
N ALA A 134 -9.81 21.78 14.33
CA ALA A 134 -9.67 21.78 15.79
C ALA A 134 -10.07 20.44 16.44
N ASP A 135 -10.82 19.59 15.74
CA ASP A 135 -11.26 18.27 16.22
C ASP A 135 -10.41 17.12 15.66
N TYR A 136 -9.93 17.26 14.42
CA TYR A 136 -9.16 16.24 13.72
C TYR A 136 -7.93 16.85 13.04
N GLU A 137 -6.76 16.50 13.57
CA GLU A 137 -5.48 16.95 13.04
C GLU A 137 -4.84 15.90 12.12
N PHE A 138 -4.37 16.33 10.96
CA PHE A 138 -3.62 15.50 10.01
C PHE A 138 -2.28 16.15 9.73
N VAL A 139 -1.20 15.45 10.06
CA VAL A 139 0.18 15.92 9.85
C VAL A 139 0.91 14.93 8.96
N SER A 140 1.72 15.45 8.04
CA SER A 140 2.59 14.63 7.20
C SER A 140 3.94 15.29 6.98
N THR A 141 4.96 14.50 6.67
CA THR A 141 6.24 15.03 6.17
C THR A 141 6.05 15.66 4.79
N ALA A 142 6.93 16.59 4.40
CA ALA A 142 6.90 17.30 3.12
C ALA A 142 7.34 16.44 1.91
N THR A 143 6.86 15.21 1.80
CA THR A 143 7.04 14.37 0.61
C THR A 143 5.69 14.10 -0.05
N LEU A 144 5.63 14.16 -1.38
CA LEU A 144 4.37 14.11 -2.11
C LEU A 144 3.56 12.83 -1.81
N ARG A 145 4.21 11.66 -1.77
CA ARG A 145 3.59 10.38 -1.40
C ARG A 145 3.01 10.33 0.03
N THR A 146 3.61 11.03 1.00
CA THR A 146 3.07 11.08 2.38
C THR A 146 1.89 12.02 2.46
N VAL A 147 1.92 13.14 1.73
CA VAL A 147 0.78 14.06 1.61
C VAL A 147 -0.40 13.36 0.94
N GLN A 148 -0.18 12.70 -0.19
CA GLN A 148 -1.23 11.94 -0.88
C GLN A 148 -1.82 10.83 -0.01
N SER A 149 -0.97 10.10 0.73
CA SER A 149 -1.44 9.08 1.68
C SER A 149 -2.34 9.67 2.76
N GLY A 150 -1.91 10.78 3.38
CA GLY A 150 -2.70 11.51 4.37
C GLY A 150 -4.02 12.01 3.80
N ASN A 151 -4.01 12.54 2.57
CA ASN A 151 -5.22 13.00 1.88
C ASN A 151 -6.19 11.84 1.59
N SER A 152 -5.71 10.69 1.11
CA SER A 152 -6.54 9.50 0.89
C SER A 152 -7.15 8.99 2.19
N PHE A 153 -6.40 9.04 3.29
CA PHE A 153 -6.91 8.68 4.61
C PHE A 153 -7.98 9.67 5.10
N ALA A 154 -7.71 10.98 5.05
CA ALA A 154 -8.67 12.01 5.44
C ALA A 154 -9.96 11.94 4.60
N TYR A 155 -9.82 11.72 3.29
CA TYR A 155 -10.95 11.51 2.40
C TYR A 155 -11.75 10.26 2.81
N GLY A 156 -11.10 9.12 3.06
CA GLY A 156 -11.79 7.91 3.51
C GLY A 156 -12.54 8.06 4.85
N LEU A 157 -12.06 8.92 5.76
CA LEU A 157 -12.73 9.20 7.02
C LEU A 157 -13.99 10.05 6.82
N PHE A 158 -13.95 11.04 5.93
CA PHE A 158 -14.98 12.09 5.84
C PHE A 158 -15.72 12.15 4.49
N GLU A 159 -15.54 11.16 3.63
CA GLU A 159 -16.27 11.03 2.36
C GLU A 159 -17.79 11.18 2.56
N GLY A 160 -18.39 12.12 1.84
CA GLY A 160 -19.82 12.42 1.90
C GLY A 160 -20.29 13.11 3.20
N ARG A 161 -19.38 13.55 4.07
CA ARG A 161 -19.71 14.16 5.38
C ARG A 161 -19.32 15.63 5.49
N GLY A 162 -18.65 16.17 4.48
CA GLY A 162 -18.26 17.57 4.40
C GLY A 162 -19.33 18.48 3.77
N PRO A 163 -19.10 19.81 3.77
CA PRO A 163 -19.96 20.77 3.06
C PRO A 163 -19.81 20.66 1.54
N VAL A 164 -18.73 20.07 1.04
CA VAL A 164 -18.47 19.86 -0.39
C VAL A 164 -18.79 18.41 -0.76
N GLY A 165 -19.49 18.20 -1.87
CA GLY A 165 -19.78 16.86 -2.42
C GLY A 165 -21.04 16.17 -1.89
N ARG A 166 -21.98 16.90 -1.27
CA ARG A 166 -23.35 16.38 -1.10
C ARG A 166 -23.99 16.31 -2.49
N LYS A 167 -24.40 15.11 -2.91
CA LYS A 167 -25.35 14.96 -4.02
C LYS A 167 -26.74 15.34 -3.54
#